data_AF-A0A961MPJ2-F1
#
_entry.id   AF-A0A961MPJ2-F1
#
_cell.length_a   1.000
_cell.length_b   1.000
_cell.length_c   1.000
_cell.angle_alpha   90.00
_cell.angle_beta   90.00
_cell.angle_gamma   90.00
#
_symmetry.space_group_name_H-M   'P 1'
#
loop_
_entity.id
_entity.type
_entity.pdbx_description
1 polymer ?
#
loop_
_entity_poly.entity_id
_entity_poly.type
_entity_poly.pdbx_seq_one_letter_code
_entity_poly.pdbx_strand_id
1 'polypeptide(L)'
;MKAADLAGRHRVVEGKGFRIGEVDADDTAGLDVEKDEAKDLIASNLERLGKLQERLYAEDERAVLIVLQAMDAGGKDSAIEHVMTGINPQGCDVKSFKQPGPIELKHDFLWRHVLALPQRGKIVIFNRSHYEEVLVVRVHPGILDGQGLPKELRDKDIWKRRFRSIRDFERHLVESGTAVLKFYLHISKDEQARR
;
A
#
# COMPACT_ATOMS: atom_id res chain seq x y z
N MET A 1 6.11 16.27 17.51
CA MET A 1 4.80 16.00 16.88
C MET A 1 4.38 14.57 17.22
N LYS A 2 3.11 14.27 17.56
CA LYS A 2 2.68 12.89 17.83
C LYS A 2 2.42 12.17 16.49
N ALA A 3 2.60 10.85 16.44
CA ALA A 3 2.37 10.06 15.22
C ALA A 3 0.95 10.24 14.62
N ALA A 4 -0.05 10.45 15.47
CA ALA A 4 -1.42 10.71 15.04
C ALA A 4 -1.57 12.05 14.28
N ASP A 5 -0.80 13.07 14.66
CA ASP A 5 -0.83 14.38 14.00
C ASP A 5 -0.21 14.28 12.60
N LEU A 6 0.92 13.55 12.49
CA LEU A 6 1.58 13.26 11.22
C LEU A 6 0.67 12.46 10.29
N ALA A 7 0.02 11.41 10.80
CA ALA A 7 -0.94 10.62 10.04
C ALA A 7 -2.14 11.48 9.61
N GLY A 8 -2.65 12.36 10.49
CA GLY A 8 -3.76 13.27 10.18
C GLY A 8 -3.45 14.21 9.02
N ARG A 9 -2.26 14.83 9.02
CA ARG A 9 -1.80 15.74 7.95
C ARG A 9 -1.77 15.10 6.57
N HIS A 10 -1.29 13.86 6.48
CA HIS A 10 -1.11 13.16 5.19
C HIS A 10 -2.29 12.28 4.79
N ARG A 11 -3.32 12.18 5.64
CA ARG A 11 -4.47 11.33 5.36
C ARG A 11 -5.39 11.99 4.33
N VAL A 12 -5.55 11.32 3.18
CA VAL A 12 -6.61 11.67 2.22
C VAL A 12 -7.95 11.17 2.77
N VAL A 13 -8.75 12.08 3.34
CA VAL A 13 -10.08 11.77 3.90
C VAL A 13 -11.15 11.75 2.81
N GLU A 14 -11.14 12.76 1.93
CA GLU A 14 -11.99 12.82 0.74
C GLU A 14 -11.12 12.88 -0.52
N GLY A 15 -11.32 11.94 -1.43
CA GLY A 15 -10.61 11.96 -2.72
C GLY A 15 -11.16 13.00 -3.70
N LYS A 16 -12.32 13.60 -3.42
CA LYS A 16 -12.95 14.58 -4.31
C LYS A 16 -12.15 15.88 -4.25
N GLY A 17 -11.49 16.24 -5.35
CA GLY A 17 -10.66 17.44 -5.43
C GLY A 17 -9.22 17.25 -4.97
N PHE A 18 -8.84 16.07 -4.47
CA PHE A 18 -7.44 15.77 -4.16
C PHE A 18 -6.59 15.83 -5.43
N ARG A 19 -5.50 16.60 -5.39
CA ARG A 19 -4.53 16.72 -6.48
C ARG A 19 -3.14 16.37 -5.97
N ILE A 20 -2.58 15.27 -6.46
CA ILE A 20 -1.23 14.85 -6.04
C ILE A 20 -0.16 15.89 -6.38
N GLY A 21 -0.34 16.67 -7.47
CA GLY A 21 0.59 17.74 -7.84
C GLY A 21 0.56 18.97 -6.92
N GLU A 22 -0.38 19.04 -5.98
CA GLU A 22 -0.40 20.07 -4.91
C GLU A 22 0.25 19.57 -3.61
N VAL A 23 0.65 18.29 -3.56
CA VAL A 23 1.35 17.71 -2.43
C VAL A 23 2.85 17.86 -2.68
N ASP A 24 3.52 18.60 -1.81
CA ASP A 24 4.97 18.75 -1.86
C ASP A 24 5.65 17.40 -1.53
N ALA A 25 6.51 16.93 -2.42
CA ALA A 25 7.26 15.69 -2.26
C ALA A 25 8.42 15.83 -1.27
N ASP A 26 8.87 17.05 -0.99
CA ASP A 26 9.96 17.36 -0.06
C ASP A 26 9.42 17.81 1.33
N ASP A 27 8.10 17.78 1.55
CA ASP A 27 7.49 18.15 2.83
C ASP A 27 7.97 17.23 3.97
N THR A 28 8.66 17.81 4.95
CA THR A 28 9.10 17.14 6.19
C THR A 28 8.05 17.22 7.30
N ALA A 29 6.83 17.65 6.97
CA ALA A 29 5.71 17.82 7.89
C ALA A 29 5.93 18.85 8.99
N GLY A 30 6.89 19.76 8.81
CA GLY A 30 7.33 20.68 9.87
C GLY A 30 8.11 20.00 10.99
N LEU A 31 8.65 18.79 10.73
CA LEU A 31 9.68 18.20 11.58
C LEU A 31 10.99 18.92 11.28
N ASP A 32 11.28 19.94 12.08
CA ASP A 32 12.60 20.58 12.14
C ASP A 32 13.46 19.76 13.10
N VAL A 33 13.86 18.58 12.64
CA VAL A 33 14.71 17.64 13.39
C VAL A 33 15.95 17.36 12.57
N GLU A 34 17.09 17.36 13.24
CA GLU A 34 18.33 16.96 12.59
C GLU A 34 18.26 15.49 12.17
N LYS A 35 19.05 15.13 11.15
CA LYS A 35 19.02 13.78 10.58
C LYS A 35 19.22 12.68 11.62
N ASP A 36 20.06 12.92 12.62
CA ASP A 36 20.33 11.94 13.67
C ASP A 36 19.18 11.84 14.68
N GLU A 37 18.53 12.96 15.02
CA GLU A 37 17.30 12.94 15.84
C GLU A 37 16.16 12.19 15.15
N ALA A 38 16.03 12.34 13.82
CA ALA A 38 15.07 11.58 13.04
C ALA A 38 15.33 10.06 13.13
N LYS A 39 16.59 9.62 13.13
CA LYS A 39 16.94 8.20 13.29
C LYS A 39 16.54 7.67 14.65
N ASP A 40 16.75 8.45 15.71
CA ASP A 40 16.36 8.06 17.08
C ASP A 40 14.83 7.94 17.21
N LEU A 41 14.08 8.86 16.60
CA LEU A 41 12.62 8.77 16.51
C LEU A 41 12.17 7.53 15.76
N ILE A 42 12.83 7.18 14.66
CA ILE A 42 12.52 5.97 13.89
C ILE A 42 12.81 4.72 14.74
N ALA A 43 13.97 4.65 15.40
CA ALA A 43 14.34 3.53 16.27
C ALA A 43 13.32 3.31 17.40
N SER A 44 12.89 4.39 18.06
CA SER A 44 11.84 4.33 19.09
C SER A 44 10.50 3.83 18.54
N ASN A 45 10.13 4.28 17.33
CA ASN A 45 8.91 3.82 16.67
C ASN A 45 8.99 2.35 16.24
N LEU A 46 10.16 1.86 15.80
CA LEU A 46 10.39 0.46 15.48
C LEU A 46 10.23 -0.43 16.73
N GLU A 47 10.81 -0.03 17.86
CA GLU A 47 10.63 -0.76 19.13
C GLU A 47 9.15 -0.83 19.53
N ARG A 48 8.44 0.30 19.41
CA ARG A 48 6.99 0.35 19.69
C ARG A 48 6.20 -0.52 18.71
N LEU A 49 6.56 -0.52 17.43
CA LEU A 49 5.91 -1.33 16.41
C LEU A 49 6.09 -2.83 16.69
N GLY A 50 7.28 -3.27 17.10
CA GLY A 50 7.55 -4.64 17.52
C GLY A 50 6.63 -5.08 18.67
N LYS A 51 6.56 -4.28 19.74
CA LYS A 51 5.66 -4.54 20.89
C LYS A 51 4.18 -4.60 20.48
N LEU A 52 3.74 -3.74 19.56
CA LEU A 52 2.37 -3.77 19.05
C LEU A 52 2.10 -4.99 18.17
N GLN A 53 3.08 -5.41 17.36
CA GLN A 53 2.97 -6.60 16.53
C GLN A 53 2.91 -7.88 17.39
N GLU A 54 3.70 -7.98 18.47
CA GLU A 54 3.61 -9.09 19.41
C GLU A 54 2.21 -9.19 20.03
N ARG A 55 1.63 -8.05 20.42
CA ARG A 55 0.26 -7.99 20.94
C ARG A 55 -0.77 -8.39 19.89
N LEU A 56 -0.63 -7.93 18.64
CA LEU A 56 -1.50 -8.33 17.53
C LEU A 56 -1.44 -9.85 17.35
N TYR A 57 -0.23 -10.42 17.33
CA TYR A 57 -0.02 -11.85 17.14
C TYR A 57 -0.62 -12.69 18.27
N ALA A 58 -0.48 -12.23 19.51
CA ALA A 58 -1.07 -12.89 20.67
C ALA A 58 -2.61 -12.73 20.74
N GLU A 59 -3.16 -11.61 20.24
CA GLU A 59 -4.61 -11.37 20.18
C GLU A 59 -5.29 -12.35 19.20
N ASP A 60 -4.69 -12.59 18.02
CA ASP A 60 -5.21 -13.52 16.98
C ASP A 60 -6.68 -13.29 16.56
N GLU A 61 -7.18 -12.07 16.73
CA GLU A 61 -8.53 -11.67 16.32
C GLU A 61 -8.52 -10.73 15.10
N ARG A 62 -7.51 -9.88 15.01
CA ARG A 62 -7.36 -8.85 13.98
C ARG A 62 -6.19 -9.14 13.06
N ALA A 63 -6.24 -8.56 11.87
CA ALA A 63 -5.15 -8.60 10.90
C ALA A 63 -4.81 -7.18 10.42
N VAL A 64 -3.61 -6.98 9.88
CA VAL A 64 -3.21 -5.70 9.30
C VAL A 64 -2.70 -5.91 7.88
N LEU A 65 -3.30 -5.21 6.93
CA LEU A 65 -2.85 -5.12 5.55
C LEU A 65 -2.22 -3.74 5.32
N ILE A 66 -0.94 -3.71 4.96
CA ILE A 66 -0.23 -2.50 4.54
C ILE A 66 -0.05 -2.56 3.03
N VAL A 67 -0.51 -1.55 2.30
CA VAL A 67 -0.32 -1.42 0.86
C VAL A 67 0.68 -0.31 0.57
N LEU A 68 1.74 -0.63 -0.15
CA LEU A 68 2.75 0.33 -0.60
C LEU A 68 2.69 0.49 -2.12
N GLN A 69 2.43 1.71 -2.55
CA GLN A 69 2.48 2.14 -3.94
C GLN A 69 3.46 3.31 -4.10
N ALA A 70 4.12 3.39 -5.24
CA ALA A 70 5.05 4.47 -5.56
C ALA A 70 5.44 4.37 -7.04
N MET A 71 5.97 5.44 -7.60
CA MET A 71 6.71 5.40 -8.86
C MET A 71 7.93 4.47 -8.75
N ASP A 72 8.47 4.07 -9.90
CA ASP A 72 9.76 3.38 -9.96
C ASP A 72 10.85 4.30 -9.35
N ALA A 73 11.82 3.71 -8.64
CA ALA A 73 12.79 4.39 -7.78
C ALA A 73 12.20 5.18 -6.58
N GLY A 74 10.90 5.05 -6.30
CA GLY A 74 10.20 5.70 -5.18
C GLY A 74 10.56 5.19 -3.77
N GLY A 75 11.56 4.33 -3.62
CA GLY A 75 12.06 3.90 -2.31
C GLY A 75 11.22 2.86 -1.55
N LYS A 76 10.24 2.21 -2.20
CA LYS A 76 9.37 1.20 -1.55
C LYS A 76 10.17 0.09 -0.88
N ASP A 77 11.15 -0.48 -1.58
CA ASP A 77 11.88 -1.65 -1.10
C ASP A 77 12.70 -1.33 0.15
N SER A 78 13.39 -0.19 0.16
CA SER A 78 14.15 0.29 1.32
C SER A 78 13.23 0.65 2.50
N ALA A 79 12.07 1.25 2.24
CA ALA A 79 11.10 1.53 3.29
C ALA A 79 10.57 0.24 3.95
N ILE A 80 10.31 -0.81 3.14
CA ILE A 80 9.90 -2.13 3.65
C ILE A 80 11.02 -2.73 4.48
N GLU A 81 12.23 -2.79 3.94
CA GLU A 81 13.40 -3.36 4.63
C GLU A 81 13.58 -2.72 6.00
N HIS A 82 13.51 -1.39 6.07
CA HIS A 82 13.68 -0.66 7.31
C HIS A 82 12.57 -0.96 8.33
N VAL A 83 11.30 -0.94 7.92
CA VAL A 83 10.17 -1.28 8.81
C VAL A 83 10.26 -2.71 9.32
N MET A 84 10.69 -3.65 8.47
CA MET A 84 10.83 -5.05 8.83
C MET A 84 11.92 -5.31 9.88
N THR A 85 12.92 -4.43 10.02
CA THR A 85 13.98 -4.60 11.04
C THR A 85 13.45 -4.57 12.48
N GLY A 86 12.30 -3.92 12.72
CA GLY A 86 11.69 -3.79 14.04
C GLY A 86 10.59 -4.83 14.36
N ILE A 87 10.35 -5.80 13.48
CA ILE A 87 9.21 -6.71 13.58
C ILE A 87 9.69 -8.17 13.63
N ASN A 88 9.02 -9.00 14.45
CA ASN A 88 9.27 -10.44 14.44
C ASN A 88 8.80 -11.03 13.09
N PRO A 89 9.68 -11.69 12.31
CA PRO A 89 9.34 -12.20 10.98
C PRO A 89 8.25 -13.27 10.98
N GLN A 90 7.93 -13.90 12.11
CA GLN A 90 6.78 -14.83 12.19
C GLN A 90 5.43 -14.13 12.09
N GLY A 91 5.36 -12.86 12.45
CA GLY A 91 4.13 -12.06 12.46
C GLY A 91 3.97 -11.10 11.30
N CYS A 92 4.94 -11.05 10.37
CA CYS A 92 4.88 -10.14 9.23
C CYS A 92 5.42 -10.77 7.94
N ASP A 93 4.60 -10.73 6.89
CA ASP A 93 4.94 -11.24 5.57
C ASP A 93 4.99 -10.10 4.54
N VAL A 94 5.89 -10.19 3.57
CA VAL A 94 5.93 -9.27 2.41
C VAL A 94 5.49 -10.02 1.16
N LYS A 95 4.53 -9.43 0.42
CA LYS A 95 4.04 -9.96 -0.86
C LYS A 95 4.29 -8.94 -1.96
N SER A 96 5.25 -9.25 -2.82
CA SER A 96 5.64 -8.41 -3.95
C SER A 96 4.92 -8.83 -5.22
N PHE A 97 4.14 -7.93 -5.76
CA PHE A 97 3.28 -8.20 -6.91
C PHE A 97 3.94 -7.70 -8.20
N LYS A 98 4.33 -8.64 -9.06
CA LYS A 98 4.84 -8.38 -10.42
C LYS A 98 3.73 -8.53 -11.47
N GLN A 99 4.09 -8.46 -12.75
CA GLN A 99 3.17 -8.78 -13.86
C GLN A 99 2.47 -10.12 -13.60
N PRO A 100 1.13 -10.22 -13.83
CA PRO A 100 0.40 -11.46 -13.59
C PRO A 100 0.83 -12.59 -14.52
N GLY A 101 1.00 -13.77 -13.94
CA GLY A 101 1.32 -15.00 -14.65
C GLY A 101 0.09 -15.61 -15.34
N PRO A 102 0.27 -16.67 -16.16
CA PRO A 102 -0.82 -17.26 -16.94
C PRO A 102 -1.98 -17.82 -16.12
N ILE A 103 -1.71 -18.30 -14.89
CA ILE A 103 -2.76 -18.79 -13.98
C ILE A 103 -3.56 -17.61 -13.44
N GLU A 104 -2.88 -16.58 -12.95
CA GLU A 104 -3.51 -15.39 -12.39
C GLU A 104 -4.39 -14.66 -13.42
N LEU A 105 -3.95 -14.62 -14.68
CA LEU A 105 -4.73 -14.05 -15.80
C LEU A 105 -6.01 -14.82 -16.16
N LYS A 106 -6.20 -16.05 -15.64
CA LYS A 106 -7.44 -16.81 -15.79
C LYS A 106 -8.47 -16.51 -14.70
N HIS A 107 -8.09 -15.74 -13.69
CA HIS A 107 -8.97 -15.30 -12.61
C HIS A 107 -9.26 -13.81 -12.71
N ASP A 108 -10.20 -13.31 -11.91
CA ASP A 108 -10.39 -11.87 -11.76
C ASP A 108 -9.15 -11.22 -11.10
N PHE A 109 -9.02 -9.91 -11.27
CA PHE A 109 -7.81 -9.20 -10.88
C PHE A 109 -7.56 -9.14 -9.37
N LEU A 110 -8.58 -9.37 -8.53
CA LEU A 110 -8.44 -9.38 -7.07
C LEU A 110 -8.02 -10.74 -6.52
N TRP A 111 -8.27 -11.82 -7.26
CA TRP A 111 -8.06 -13.19 -6.81
C TRP A 111 -6.67 -13.43 -6.20
N ARG A 112 -5.61 -13.03 -6.90
CA ARG A 112 -4.23 -13.22 -6.43
C ARG A 112 -3.91 -12.42 -5.17
N HIS A 113 -4.59 -11.28 -4.96
CA HIS A 113 -4.44 -10.45 -3.76
C HIS A 113 -5.22 -11.05 -2.60
N VAL A 114 -6.38 -11.65 -2.85
CA VAL A 114 -7.17 -12.37 -1.84
C VAL A 114 -6.37 -13.54 -1.26
N LEU A 115 -5.68 -14.31 -2.10
CA LEU A 115 -4.82 -15.42 -1.65
C LEU A 115 -3.65 -14.99 -0.77
N ALA A 116 -3.27 -13.71 -0.86
CA ALA A 116 -2.12 -13.15 -0.18
C ALA A 116 -2.50 -12.34 1.08
N LEU A 117 -3.78 -12.30 1.46
CA LEU A 117 -4.26 -11.55 2.61
C LEU A 117 -3.64 -12.04 3.92
N PRO A 118 -3.49 -11.14 4.92
CA PRO A 118 -2.99 -11.53 6.23
C PRO A 118 -3.97 -12.49 6.93
N GLN A 119 -3.40 -13.47 7.62
CA GLN A 119 -4.13 -14.21 8.65
C GLN A 119 -4.34 -13.31 9.87
N ARG A 120 -5.25 -13.71 10.76
CA ARG A 120 -5.34 -13.06 12.08
C ARG A 120 -4.01 -13.16 12.82
N GLY A 121 -3.75 -12.16 13.66
CA GLY A 121 -2.48 -11.98 14.34
C GLY A 121 -1.32 -11.49 13.46
N LYS A 122 -1.51 -11.38 12.14
CA LYS A 122 -0.43 -11.05 11.21
C LYS A 122 -0.57 -9.70 10.52
N ILE A 123 0.59 -9.18 10.13
CA ILE A 123 0.76 -8.08 9.21
C ILE A 123 1.14 -8.66 7.84
N VAL A 124 0.52 -8.19 6.77
CA VAL A 124 1.04 -8.41 5.41
C VAL A 124 1.30 -7.07 4.74
N ILE A 125 2.50 -6.92 4.20
CA ILE A 125 2.89 -5.77 3.38
C ILE A 125 2.81 -6.14 1.91
N PHE A 126 1.89 -5.50 1.19
CA PHE A 126 1.78 -5.54 -0.26
C PHE A 126 2.76 -4.53 -0.87
N ASN A 127 3.82 -5.03 -1.49
CA ASN A 127 4.73 -4.24 -2.31
C ASN A 127 4.23 -4.25 -3.76
N ARG A 128 3.65 -3.11 -4.20
CA ARG A 128 2.60 -3.06 -5.23
C ARG A 128 1.37 -3.84 -4.77
N SER A 129 0.24 -3.74 -5.47
CA SER A 129 -1.04 -4.27 -4.99
C SER A 129 -2.10 -4.32 -6.09
N HIS A 130 -3.35 -4.59 -5.71
CA HIS A 130 -4.54 -4.51 -6.58
C HIS A 130 -4.74 -3.12 -7.21
N TYR A 131 -4.06 -2.10 -6.70
CA TYR A 131 -4.05 -0.76 -7.32
C TYR A 131 -3.33 -0.72 -8.68
N GLU A 132 -2.44 -1.66 -9.01
CA GLU A 132 -1.80 -1.74 -10.33
C GLU A 132 -2.86 -1.82 -11.47
N GLU A 133 -4.01 -2.41 -11.18
CA GLU A 133 -5.14 -2.56 -12.09
C GLU A 133 -5.88 -1.26 -12.39
N VAL A 134 -5.60 -0.19 -11.67
CA VAL A 134 -6.09 1.17 -11.97
C VAL A 134 -4.96 2.17 -12.17
N LEU A 135 -3.71 1.68 -12.20
CA LEU A 135 -2.48 2.42 -12.47
C LEU A 135 -1.87 1.96 -13.81
N VAL A 136 -0.94 1.01 -13.82
CA VAL A 136 -0.24 0.57 -15.04
C VAL A 136 -1.18 0.09 -16.12
N VAL A 137 -2.24 -0.66 -15.76
CA VAL A 137 -3.24 -1.15 -16.73
C VAL A 137 -4.05 -0.02 -17.36
N ARG A 138 -4.22 1.08 -16.62
CA ARG A 138 -4.90 2.28 -17.12
C ARG A 138 -4.02 3.14 -18.03
N VAL A 139 -2.71 3.20 -17.75
CA VAL A 139 -1.72 3.90 -18.58
C VAL A 139 -1.44 3.13 -19.86
N HIS A 140 -1.43 1.79 -19.80
CA HIS A 140 -1.17 0.89 -20.92
C HIS A 140 -2.37 -0.04 -21.17
N PRO A 141 -3.44 0.42 -21.85
CA PRO A 141 -4.66 -0.35 -22.06
C PRO A 141 -4.46 -1.69 -22.79
N GLY A 142 -3.37 -1.88 -23.55
CA GLY A 142 -3.05 -3.18 -24.15
C GLY A 142 -2.86 -4.30 -23.13
N ILE A 143 -2.51 -3.98 -21.88
CA ILE A 143 -2.46 -4.97 -20.78
C ILE A 143 -3.86 -5.50 -20.48
N LEU A 144 -4.88 -4.64 -20.53
CA LEU A 144 -6.28 -5.01 -20.29
C LEU A 144 -6.77 -6.03 -21.33
N ASP A 145 -6.32 -5.91 -22.57
CA ASP A 145 -6.66 -6.84 -23.65
C ASP A 145 -6.13 -8.26 -23.39
N GLY A 146 -4.99 -8.36 -22.69
CA GLY A 146 -4.37 -9.62 -22.29
C GLY A 146 -5.03 -10.30 -21.07
N GLN A 147 -5.99 -9.65 -20.41
CA GLN A 147 -6.64 -10.20 -19.20
C GLN A 147 -7.86 -11.09 -19.50
N GLY A 148 -8.16 -11.38 -20.76
CA GLY A 148 -9.22 -12.32 -21.13
C GLY A 148 -10.65 -11.85 -20.81
N LEU A 149 -10.84 -10.56 -20.50
CA LEU A 149 -12.16 -10.00 -20.23
C LEU A 149 -13.04 -9.97 -21.49
N PRO A 150 -14.35 -10.29 -21.38
CA PRO A 150 -15.31 -10.07 -22.44
C PRO A 150 -15.23 -8.64 -22.99
N LYS A 151 -15.36 -8.49 -24.32
CA LYS A 151 -15.16 -7.19 -25.00
C LYS A 151 -16.13 -6.13 -24.49
N GLU A 152 -17.37 -6.52 -24.22
CA GLU A 152 -18.44 -5.70 -23.68
C GLU A 152 -18.13 -5.15 -22.27
N LEU A 153 -17.26 -5.82 -21.50
CA LEU A 153 -16.84 -5.36 -20.17
C LEU A 153 -15.63 -4.42 -20.19
N ARG A 154 -14.99 -4.23 -21.36
CA ARG A 154 -13.85 -3.32 -21.60
C ARG A 154 -14.28 -1.93 -22.09
N ASP A 155 -15.47 -1.50 -21.71
CA ASP A 155 -15.98 -0.16 -22.02
C ASP A 155 -15.28 0.96 -21.22
N LYS A 156 -15.65 2.22 -21.48
CA LYS A 156 -15.15 3.42 -20.79
C LYS A 156 -15.43 3.44 -19.27
N ASP A 157 -16.41 2.68 -18.81
CA ASP A 157 -16.84 2.62 -17.41
C ASP A 157 -16.12 1.52 -16.62
N ILE A 158 -15.22 0.75 -17.26
CA ILE A 158 -14.43 -0.29 -16.59
C ILE A 158 -13.67 0.26 -15.37
N TRP A 159 -13.10 1.45 -15.47
CA TRP A 159 -12.36 2.07 -14.36
C TRP A 159 -13.28 2.38 -13.18
N LYS A 160 -14.49 2.88 -13.44
CA LYS A 160 -15.49 3.11 -12.39
C LYS A 160 -15.87 1.81 -11.70
N ARG A 161 -16.02 0.72 -12.47
CA ARG A 161 -16.27 -0.62 -11.93
C ARG A 161 -15.09 -1.12 -11.10
N ARG A 162 -13.86 -1.01 -11.57
CA ARG A 162 -12.64 -1.40 -10.80
C ARG A 162 -12.49 -0.62 -9.51
N PHE A 163 -12.69 0.70 -9.53
CA PHE A 163 -12.69 1.50 -8.30
C PHE A 163 -13.78 1.06 -7.33
N ARG A 164 -14.97 0.68 -7.82
CA ARG A 164 -16.04 0.11 -6.99
C ARG A 164 -15.60 -1.24 -6.40
N SER A 165 -15.10 -2.17 -7.21
CA SER A 165 -14.60 -3.48 -6.75
C SER A 165 -13.53 -3.35 -5.67
N ILE A 166 -12.56 -2.44 -5.85
CA ILE A 166 -11.51 -2.19 -4.85
C ILE A 166 -12.09 -1.65 -3.54
N ARG A 167 -13.01 -0.68 -3.61
CA ARG A 167 -13.67 -0.14 -2.39
C ARG A 167 -14.49 -1.20 -1.68
N ASP A 168 -15.19 -2.05 -2.42
CA ASP A 168 -16.04 -3.08 -1.86
C ASP A 168 -15.21 -4.20 -1.23
N PHE A 169 -14.11 -4.59 -1.88
CA PHE A 169 -13.11 -5.51 -1.34
C PHE A 169 -12.51 -5.00 -0.04
N GLU A 170 -11.97 -3.77 -0.02
CA GLU A 170 -11.34 -3.22 1.19
C GLU A 170 -12.35 -2.98 2.31
N ARG A 171 -13.58 -2.59 2.00
CA ARG A 171 -14.66 -2.48 2.98
C ARG A 171 -14.96 -3.83 3.62
N HIS A 172 -15.09 -4.89 2.81
CA HIS A 172 -15.29 -6.25 3.31
C HIS A 172 -14.16 -6.70 4.26
N LEU A 173 -12.90 -6.38 3.93
CA LEU A 173 -11.75 -6.68 4.80
C LEU A 173 -11.85 -5.98 6.15
N VAL A 174 -12.18 -4.68 6.15
CA VAL A 174 -12.32 -3.89 7.38
C VAL A 174 -13.47 -4.41 8.25
N GLU A 175 -14.62 -4.70 7.64
CA GLU A 175 -15.78 -5.30 8.32
C GLU A 175 -15.47 -6.70 8.88
N SER A 176 -14.45 -7.37 8.35
CA SER A 176 -13.99 -8.70 8.77
C SER A 176 -12.79 -8.68 9.72
N GLY A 177 -12.42 -7.51 10.26
CA GLY A 177 -11.36 -7.38 11.27
C GLY A 177 -9.95 -7.16 10.72
N THR A 178 -9.81 -6.81 9.43
CA THR A 178 -8.51 -6.45 8.83
C THR A 178 -8.38 -4.93 8.74
N ALA A 179 -7.43 -4.34 9.47
CA ALA A 179 -7.06 -2.94 9.30
C ALA A 179 -6.31 -2.75 7.97
N VAL A 180 -6.78 -1.86 7.10
CA VAL A 180 -6.15 -1.58 5.80
C VAL A 180 -5.49 -0.20 5.81
N LEU A 181 -4.17 -0.17 5.70
CA LEU A 181 -3.35 1.06 5.63
C LEU A 181 -2.70 1.16 4.26
N LYS A 182 -2.84 2.31 3.59
CA LYS A 182 -2.40 2.49 2.21
C LYS A 182 -1.50 3.70 2.12
N PHE A 183 -0.26 3.50 1.67
CA PHE A 183 0.74 4.53 1.53
C PHE A 183 1.15 4.67 0.07
N TYR A 184 1.11 5.91 -0.43
CA TYR A 184 1.73 6.28 -1.69
C TYR A 184 3.01 7.05 -1.37
N LEU A 185 4.18 6.47 -1.68
CA LEU A 185 5.46 7.17 -1.52
C LEU A 185 5.61 8.14 -2.70
N HIS A 186 5.35 9.41 -2.44
CA HIS A 186 5.41 10.46 -3.44
C HIS A 186 6.85 10.96 -3.58
N ILE A 187 7.40 10.86 -4.78
CA ILE A 187 8.65 11.53 -5.17
C ILE A 187 8.37 12.48 -6.32
N SER A 188 9.16 13.55 -6.42
CA SER A 188 9.13 14.46 -7.54
C SER A 188 9.73 13.81 -8.79
N LYS A 189 9.39 14.34 -9.97
CA LYS A 189 9.97 13.89 -11.25
C LYS A 189 11.49 14.08 -11.29
N ASP A 190 11.98 15.16 -10.68
CA ASP A 190 13.40 15.49 -10.65
C ASP A 190 14.18 14.56 -9.72
N GLU A 191 13.58 14.15 -8.60
CA GLU A 191 14.16 13.12 -7.73
C GLU A 191 14.14 11.75 -8.41
N GLN A 192 13.06 11.42 -9.13
CA GLN A 192 13.00 10.17 -9.90
C GLN A 192 14.11 10.09 -10.96
N ALA A 193 14.41 11.20 -11.64
CA ALA A 193 15.47 11.26 -12.65
C ALA A 193 16.89 11.18 -12.07
N ARG A 194 17.08 11.55 -10.79
CA ARG A 194 18.37 11.53 -10.10
C ARG A 194 18.79 10.15 -9.59
N ARG A 195 17.83 9.25 -9.35
CA ARG A 195 18.05 7.90 -8.83
C ARG A 195 18.26 6.88 -9.96
#